data_AF-A0A4V1ISW2-F1
#
_entry.id   AF-A0A4V1ISW2-F1
#
_cell.length_a   1.000
_cell.length_b   1.000
_cell.length_c   1.000
_cell.angle_alpha   90.00
_cell.angle_beta   90.00
_cell.angle_gamma   90.00
#
_symmetry.space_group_name_H-M   'P 1'
#
loop_
_entity.id
_entity.type
_entity.pdbx_description
1 polymer ?
#
loop_
_entity_poly.entity_id
_entity_poly.type
_entity_poly.pdbx_seq_one_letter_code
_entity_poly.pdbx_strand_id
1 'polypeptide(L)'
;DDDELEIVAEERNYKCPLTSQWLESPVRSTACGHVYSQTAVQEYIASYQARRAETGAGPPLPVCPVAMCRHYVGARDLVEDHLLARQVKEA
;
A
#
# COMPACT_ATOMS: atom_id res chain seq x y z
N ASP A 1 19.56 -17.38 -32.66
CA ASP A 1 19.76 -16.82 -31.32
C ASP A 1 18.50 -16.07 -31.01
N ASP A 2 17.53 -16.82 -30.53
CA ASP A 2 16.16 -16.37 -30.30
C ASP A 2 16.05 -16.22 -28.79
N ASP A 3 16.54 -15.09 -28.28
CA ASP A 3 16.26 -14.67 -26.91
C ASP A 3 14.79 -14.21 -26.88
N GLU A 4 13.89 -15.20 -26.90
CA GLU A 4 12.50 -15.03 -26.54
C GLU A 4 12.49 -14.61 -25.06
N LEU A 5 12.48 -13.30 -24.84
CA LEU A 5 12.24 -12.71 -23.53
C LEU A 5 10.85 -13.15 -23.07
N GLU A 6 10.79 -14.26 -22.32
CA GLU A 6 9.63 -14.63 -21.51
C GLU A 6 9.38 -13.49 -20.54
N ILE A 7 8.50 -12.56 -20.94
CA ILE A 7 7.84 -11.66 -20.02
C ILE A 7 6.97 -12.59 -19.16
N VAL A 8 7.55 -13.08 -18.07
CA VAL A 8 6.77 -13.63 -16.97
C VAL A 8 5.86 -12.48 -16.55
N ALA A 9 4.61 -12.52 -17.01
CA ALA A 9 3.57 -11.64 -16.53
C ALA A 9 3.43 -11.96 -15.04
N GLU A 10 4.23 -11.28 -14.22
CA GLU A 10 4.04 -11.23 -12.79
C GLU A 10 2.55 -10.94 -12.62
N GLU A 11 1.81 -11.88 -12.02
CA GLU A 11 0.41 -11.67 -11.66
C GLU A 11 0.41 -10.53 -10.64
N ARG A 12 0.45 -9.30 -11.15
CA ARG A 12 0.48 -8.09 -10.36
C ARG A 12 -0.89 -8.01 -9.73
N ASN A 13 -0.94 -8.38 -8.46
CA ASN A 13 -2.16 -8.30 -7.69
C ASN A 13 -2.46 -6.81 -7.46
N TYR A 14 -3.19 -6.19 -8.39
CA TYR A 14 -3.61 -4.79 -8.30
C TYR A 14 -4.74 -4.57 -7.28
N LYS A 15 -4.93 -5.51 -6.35
CA LYS A 15 -5.87 -5.37 -5.24
C LYS A 15 -5.20 -4.67 -4.06
N CYS A 16 -5.89 -3.69 -3.51
CA CYS A 16 -5.49 -3.01 -2.28
C CYS A 16 -5.64 -3.96 -1.08
N PRO A 17 -4.60 -4.16 -0.26
CA PRO A 17 -4.67 -5.07 0.89
C PRO A 17 -5.55 -4.55 2.04
N LEU A 18 -5.96 -3.27 2.01
CA LEU A 18 -6.87 -2.69 2.99
C LEU A 18 -8.35 -2.86 2.61
N THR A 19 -8.68 -2.76 1.32
CA THR A 19 -10.07 -2.75 0.86
C THR A 19 -10.47 -4.00 0.10
N SER A 20 -9.50 -4.83 -0.32
CA SER A 20 -9.68 -5.95 -1.26
C SER A 20 -10.26 -5.55 -2.63
N GLN A 21 -10.35 -4.24 -2.92
CA GLN A 21 -10.78 -3.68 -4.20
C GLN A 21 -9.57 -3.34 -5.07
N TRP A 22 -9.79 -3.00 -6.33
CA TRP A 22 -8.73 -2.48 -7.20
C TRP A 22 -8.07 -1.23 -6.60
N LEU A 23 -6.78 -1.09 -6.84
CA LEU A 23 -6.02 0.07 -6.40
C LEU A 23 -6.58 1.34 -7.04
N GLU A 24 -6.74 2.38 -6.24
CA GLU A 24 -7.12 3.72 -6.71
C GLU A 24 -6.05 4.69 -6.23
N SER A 25 -5.42 5.41 -7.16
CA SER A 25 -4.27 6.29 -6.89
C SER A 25 -3.22 5.56 -6.04
N PRO A 26 -2.56 4.52 -6.56
CA PRO A 26 -1.69 3.67 -5.77
C PRO A 26 -0.54 4.46 -5.15
N VAL A 27 -0.34 4.25 -3.85
CA VAL A 27 0.80 4.76 -3.09
C VAL A 27 1.58 3.60 -2.51
N ARG A 28 2.90 3.69 -2.59
CA ARG A 28 3.84 2.71 -2.09
C ARG A 28 4.45 3.20 -0.78
N SER A 29 4.47 2.33 0.23
CA SER A 29 5.22 2.60 1.45
C SER A 29 6.71 2.40 1.21
N THR A 30 7.52 3.44 1.43
CA THR A 30 8.99 3.38 1.38
C THR A 30 9.59 2.53 2.51
N ALA A 31 8.83 2.28 3.58
CA ALA A 31 9.28 1.47 4.71
C ALA A 31 9.23 -0.05 4.43
N CYS A 32 8.30 -0.53 3.60
CA CYS A 32 8.12 -1.97 3.34
C CYS A 32 7.88 -2.35 1.88
N GLY A 33 7.70 -1.38 0.99
CA GLY A 33 7.48 -1.60 -0.43
C GLY A 33 6.06 -1.97 -0.84
N HIS A 34 5.14 -2.21 0.10
CA HIS A 34 3.74 -2.54 -0.19
C HIS A 34 2.94 -1.35 -0.72
N VAL A 35 1.95 -1.66 -1.54
CA VAL A 35 1.13 -0.67 -2.25
C VAL A 35 -0.32 -0.71 -1.76
N TYR A 36 -0.93 0.48 -1.67
CA TYR A 36 -2.29 0.68 -1.18
C TYR A 36 -2.99 1.72 -2.05
N SER A 37 -4.32 1.74 -2.03
CA SER A 37 -5.06 2.91 -2.51
C SER A 37 -4.79 4.09 -1.59
N GLN A 38 -4.51 5.28 -2.14
CA GLN A 38 -4.12 6.47 -1.36
C GLN A 38 -5.11 6.79 -0.25
N THR A 39 -6.40 6.91 -0.58
CA THR A 39 -7.46 7.22 0.39
C THR A 39 -7.55 6.17 1.49
N ALA A 40 -7.51 4.88 1.11
CA ALA A 40 -7.64 3.78 2.07
C ALA A 40 -6.54 3.76 3.13
N VAL A 41 -5.27 3.98 2.72
CA VAL A 41 -4.16 4.00 3.68
C VAL A 41 -4.14 5.27 4.53
N GLN A 42 -4.57 6.41 3.99
CA GLN A 42 -4.71 7.65 4.76
C GLN A 42 -5.79 7.51 5.84
N GLU A 43 -6.95 6.96 5.50
CA GLU A 43 -8.03 6.67 6.46
C GLU A 43 -7.60 5.67 7.53
N TYR A 44 -6.85 4.63 7.13
CA TYR A 44 -6.29 3.65 8.07
C TYR A 44 -5.37 4.31 9.11
N ILE A 45 -4.47 5.19 8.66
CA ILE A 45 -3.56 5.94 9.54
C ILE A 45 -4.34 6.90 10.45
N ALA A 46 -5.28 7.67 9.89
CA ALA A 46 -6.08 8.63 10.64
C ALA A 46 -6.95 7.95 11.70
N SER A 47 -7.62 6.85 11.36
CA SER A 47 -8.46 6.08 12.28
C SER A 47 -7.64 5.49 13.43
N TYR A 48 -6.43 5.00 13.14
CA TYR A 48 -5.51 4.53 14.16
C TYR A 48 -5.11 5.65 15.14
N GLN A 49 -4.77 6.82 14.62
CA GLN A 49 -4.37 7.98 15.43
C GLN A 49 -5.52 8.51 16.29
N ALA A 50 -6.75 8.56 15.77
CA ALA A 50 -7.93 8.93 16.53
C ALA A 50 -8.13 8.00 17.73
N ARG A 51 -8.13 6.68 17.50
CA ARG A 51 -8.25 5.67 18.56
C ARG A 51 -7.12 5.76 19.59
N ARG A 52 -5.90 6.07 19.14
CA ARG A 52 -4.75 6.29 20.03
C ARG A 52 -4.96 7.55 20.89
N ALA A 53 -5.47 8.64 20.33
CA ALA A 53 -5.74 9.87 21.06
C ALA A 53 -6.79 9.66 22.16
N GLU A 54 -7.78 8.79 21.92
CA GLU A 54 -8.80 8.42 22.90
C GLU A 54 -8.27 7.50 24.00
N THR A 55 -7.44 6.51 23.65
CA THR A 55 -7.00 5.45 24.59
C THR A 55 -5.65 5.70 25.25
N GLY A 56 -4.80 6.54 24.66
CA GLY A 56 -3.41 6.76 25.07
C GLY A 56 -2.48 5.56 24.85
N ALA A 57 -2.95 4.46 24.26
CA ALA A 57 -2.23 3.18 24.21
C ALA A 57 -1.65 2.86 22.83
N GLY A 58 -0.55 2.08 22.82
CA GLY A 58 0.08 1.53 21.60
C GLY A 58 1.25 2.37 21.04
N PRO A 59 1.81 1.97 19.89
CA PRO A 59 2.84 2.72 19.17
C PRO A 59 2.29 3.97 18.44
N PRO A 60 3.14 4.94 18.05
CA PRO A 60 2.69 6.20 17.44
C PRO A 60 2.12 6.04 16.02
N LEU A 61 2.46 4.96 15.33
CA LEU A 61 2.01 4.66 13.97
C LEU A 61 1.41 3.24 13.92
N PRO A 62 0.45 3.00 13.01
CA PRO A 62 -0.04 1.66 12.77
C PRO A 62 1.03 0.78 12.09
N VAL A 63 0.92 -0.52 12.28
CA VAL A 63 1.70 -1.52 11.52
C VAL A 63 1.10 -1.72 10.14
N CYS A 64 1.92 -2.13 9.18
CA CYS A 64 1.45 -2.51 7.85
C CYS A 64 0.34 -3.58 7.94
N PRO A 65 -0.77 -3.43 7.20
CA PRO A 65 -1.90 -4.37 7.23
C PRO A 65 -1.63 -5.66 6.43
N VAL A 66 -0.57 -5.70 5.63
CA VAL A 66 -0.18 -6.91 4.88
C VAL A 66 0.29 -7.98 5.85
N ALA A 67 -0.24 -9.19 5.69
CA ALA A 67 0.07 -10.33 6.56
C ALA A 67 1.59 -10.52 6.72
N MET A 68 2.01 -10.76 7.96
CA MET A 68 3.42 -10.96 8.35
C MET A 68 4.36 -9.75 8.17
N CYS A 69 3.88 -8.60 7.66
CA CYS A 69 4.66 -7.37 7.68
C CYS A 69 4.59 -6.69 9.05
N ARG A 70 5.73 -6.22 9.57
CA ARG A 70 5.82 -5.58 10.90
C ARG A 70 6.33 -4.13 10.85
N HIS A 71 6.47 -3.57 9.65
CA HIS A 71 6.90 -2.19 9.47
C HIS A 71 5.77 -1.22 9.86
N TYR A 72 6.14 -0.08 10.43
CA TYR A 72 5.20 1.01 10.66
C TYR A 72 4.90 1.75 9.35
N VAL A 73 3.65 2.17 9.18
CA VAL A 73 3.22 2.93 8.00
C VAL A 73 2.72 4.29 8.47
N GLY A 74 3.47 5.35 8.13
CA GLY A 74 3.08 6.73 8.33
C GLY A 74 2.81 7.44 7.01
N ALA A 75 2.08 8.57 7.07
CA ALA A 75 1.72 9.35 5.89
C ALA A 75 2.95 9.85 5.11
N ARG A 76 4.03 10.17 5.82
CA ARG A 76 5.31 10.60 5.22
C ARG A 76 6.04 9.49 4.46
N ASP A 77 5.73 8.23 4.77
CA ASP A 77 6.40 7.07 4.18
C ASP A 77 5.69 6.64 2.89
N LEU A 78 4.57 7.27 2.53
CA LEU A 78 3.78 6.98 1.34
C LEU A 78 4.22 7.86 0.18
N VAL A 79 4.61 7.21 -0.92
CA VAL A 79 5.01 7.87 -2.17
C VAL A 79 4.09 7.38 -3.29
N GLU A 80 3.67 8.28 -4.17
CA GLU A 80 2.86 7.91 -5.34
C GLU A 80 3.62 6.93 -6.25
N ASP A 81 2.95 5.85 -6.63
CA ASP A 81 3.50 4.89 -7.59
C ASP A 81 2.97 5.20 -8.99
N HIS A 82 3.62 6.14 -9.68
CA HIS A 82 3.17 6.58 -11.01
C HIS A 82 3.19 5.47 -12.07
N LEU A 83 4.08 4.47 -11.92
CA LEU A 83 4.12 3.32 -12.82
C LEU A 83 2.89 2.44 -12.61
N LEU A 84 2.57 2.12 -11.36
CA LEU A 84 1.40 1.32 -11.05
C LEU A 84 0.10 2.08 -11.34
N ALA A 85 0.05 3.39 -11.09
CA ALA A 85 -1.10 4.23 -11.41
C ALA A 85 -1.43 4.23 -12.90
N ARG A 86 -0.41 4.12 -13.76
CA ARG A 86 -0.59 3.94 -15.21
C ARG A 86 -1.12 2.54 -15.52
N GLN A 87 -0.50 1.49 -14.98
CA GLN A 87 -0.90 0.10 -15.25
C GLN A 87 -2.33 -0.22 -14.79
N VAL A 88 -2.74 0.29 -13.62
CA VAL A 88 -4.09 0.04 -13.07
C VAL A 88 -5.18 0.74 -13.88
N LYS A 89 -4.88 1.86 -14.54
CA LYS A 89 -5.84 2.51 -15.47
C LYS A 89 -6.00 1.78 -16.79
N GLU A 90 -5.01 0.96 -17.16
CA GLU A 90 -4.95 0.22 -18.42
C GLU A 90 -5.42 -1.25 -18.28
N ALA A 91 -5.73 -1.70 -17.06
CA ALA A 91 -6.21 -3.05 -16.71
C ALA A 91 -7.74 -3.09 -16.60
#